data_AF-A0A959KP91-F1
#
_entry.id   AF-A0A959KP91-F1
#
_cell.length_a   1.000
_cell.length_b   1.000
_cell.length_c   1.000
_cell.angle_alpha   90.00
_cell.angle_beta   90.00
_cell.angle_gamma   90.00
#
_symmetry.space_group_name_H-M   'P 1'
#
loop_
_entity.id
_entity.type
_entity.pdbx_description
1 polymer ?
#
loop_
_entity_poly.entity_id
_entity_poly.type
_entity_poly.pdbx_seq_one_letter_code
_entity_poly.pdbx_strand_id
1 'polypeptide(L)'
;AEVLSNLVVEDPAGNPLVNTVVNTGPALASGSSLWPPSPYSTCKPITLRLGSPDVEIRINETTDAILPRDNPTDDYLTWAPTYALARLSTPMGSDVDVVLTNDAPNIGGNVRFAAFADPWPANTTATASTLLLTLPADGSWVPFIIAGEYGTPSINDKDAIIEAHQTNAAGPILGTKALMVRVRKNANTLTNSERDRFLFAWQKFRKKVGGLNYVVVQEMHRLASTAGDEAHMQPAFLTWHRAFLLLVERELQQIDPSVALHYWDWDAAAPYIFTEDFMGAPGAGGFVAEPQFSPTNPLIGWDTDLPFSGGELRRNTDDHTLDPGSNMKPLDDPVDPSLIDFTDYGPTSSSVFAVNSFSDDVEKSSHNPGHGWPCGSGHLFTPSRSAADPLFFLLHSQIDREWAYWQNMHDRQGVAGGLSVTFPAPQHYDNDGAWNSPGNTPDAGFRQRGSYLEDGIWPWDGTSGGTPGTVEERPINQATAAGTNVPNSMPLIPGSGFPASPSPNHWPKIETVPENRHMIDYLGRFRPQDGLGFCYQDVPY
;
A
#
# COMPACT_ATOMS: atom_id res chain seq x y z
N ALA A 1 6.23 41.03 20.96
CA ALA A 1 5.20 40.99 19.92
C ALA A 1 4.66 39.58 19.89
N GLU A 2 3.45 39.36 20.41
CA GLU A 2 2.76 38.08 20.21
C GLU A 2 2.57 37.89 18.71
N VAL A 3 3.02 36.75 18.20
CA VAL A 3 2.59 36.28 16.89
C VAL A 3 1.14 35.83 17.09
N LEU A 4 0.18 36.70 16.79
CA LEU A 4 -1.22 36.31 16.69
C LEU A 4 -1.31 35.38 15.48
N SER A 5 -1.40 34.08 15.71
CA SER A 5 -1.50 33.02 14.69
C SER A 5 -2.78 33.07 13.85
N ASN A 6 -3.66 34.05 14.07
CA ASN A 6 -5.06 34.02 13.64
C ASN A 6 -5.44 35.24 12.78
N LEU A 7 -4.51 35.74 11.95
CA LEU A 7 -4.73 36.89 11.09
C LEU A 7 -5.05 36.43 9.66
N VAL A 8 -6.33 36.45 9.27
CA VAL A 8 -6.74 36.23 7.87
C VAL A 8 -6.73 37.58 7.14
N VAL A 9 -6.04 37.63 5.99
CA VAL A 9 -6.01 38.80 5.11
C VAL A 9 -6.96 38.57 3.94
N GLU A 10 -8.01 39.37 3.85
CA GLU A 10 -9.02 39.27 2.78
C GLU A 10 -8.90 40.42 1.76
N ASP A 11 -9.23 40.15 0.50
CA ASP A 11 -9.47 41.18 -0.51
C ASP A 11 -10.81 41.94 -0.26
N PRO A 12 -11.11 43.03 -0.99
CA PRO A 12 -12.39 43.75 -0.82
C PRO A 12 -13.65 42.93 -1.13
N ALA A 13 -13.52 41.77 -1.76
CA ALA A 13 -14.61 40.84 -2.05
C ALA A 13 -14.74 39.74 -0.99
N GLY A 14 -13.86 39.71 0.03
CA GLY A 14 -13.88 38.74 1.12
C GLY A 14 -13.11 37.45 0.85
N ASN A 15 -12.30 37.39 -0.20
CA ASN A 15 -11.52 36.20 -0.53
C ASN A 15 -10.20 36.19 0.27
N PRO A 16 -9.81 35.06 0.90
CA PRO A 16 -8.53 34.94 1.60
C PRO A 16 -7.33 35.07 0.65
N LEU A 17 -6.34 35.88 1.02
CA LEU A 17 -5.09 36.07 0.29
C LEU A 17 -4.00 35.14 0.84
N VAL A 18 -3.90 33.94 0.28
CA VAL A 18 -2.92 32.90 0.67
C VAL A 18 -1.48 33.34 0.29
N ASN A 19 -0.49 33.11 1.16
CA ASN A 19 0.95 33.39 0.98
C ASN A 19 1.43 34.85 0.92
N THR A 20 0.65 35.81 1.43
CA THR A 20 1.09 37.22 1.44
C THR A 20 1.93 37.52 2.70
N VAL A 21 3.23 37.76 2.54
CA VAL A 21 4.08 38.28 3.63
C VAL A 21 3.63 39.72 3.95
N VAL A 22 2.91 39.90 5.05
CA VAL A 22 2.56 41.22 5.56
C VAL A 22 3.80 41.82 6.23
N ASN A 23 4.42 42.81 5.60
CA ASN A 23 5.53 43.55 6.21
C ASN A 23 4.96 44.43 7.34
N THR A 24 5.11 44.01 8.58
CA THR A 24 4.63 44.71 9.79
C THR A 24 5.63 45.74 10.33
N GLY A 25 6.56 46.20 9.48
CA GLY A 25 7.51 47.25 9.84
C GLY A 25 6.82 48.52 10.33
N PRO A 26 7.46 49.30 11.22
CA PRO A 26 6.89 50.54 11.73
C PRO A 26 6.56 51.50 10.58
N ALA A 27 5.50 52.29 10.75
CA ALA A 27 5.11 53.30 9.77
C ALA A 27 6.31 54.20 9.44
N LEU A 28 6.72 54.23 8.16
CA LEU A 28 7.76 55.14 7.70
C LEU A 28 7.24 56.58 7.79
N ALA A 29 8.03 57.47 8.39
CA ALA A 29 7.70 58.88 8.47
C ALA A 29 7.54 59.49 7.06
N SER A 30 6.56 60.39 6.90
CA SER A 30 6.34 61.05 5.61
C SER A 30 7.62 61.77 5.16
N GLY A 31 8.13 61.44 3.97
CA GLY A 31 9.35 62.02 3.42
C GLY A 31 10.62 61.16 3.53
N SER A 32 10.53 59.90 3.96
CA SER A 32 11.67 58.98 3.88
C SER A 32 12.07 58.68 2.43
N SER A 33 13.38 58.62 2.14
CA SER A 33 13.93 58.38 0.80
C SER A 33 13.83 56.93 0.30
N LEU A 34 13.15 56.07 1.05
CA LEU A 34 12.90 54.66 0.70
C LEU A 34 11.51 54.43 0.09
N TRP A 35 10.80 55.50 -0.28
CA TRP A 35 9.51 55.41 -0.99
C TRP A 35 9.74 55.40 -2.51
N PRO A 36 9.17 54.45 -3.26
CA PRO A 36 9.49 54.30 -4.67
C PRO A 36 8.85 55.42 -5.53
N PRO A 37 9.50 55.84 -6.64
CA PRO A 37 8.96 56.88 -7.50
C PRO A 37 7.73 56.40 -8.29
N SER A 38 6.79 57.32 -8.51
CA SER A 38 5.55 57.18 -9.31
C SER A 38 5.77 56.52 -10.68
N PRO A 39 4.79 55.75 -11.22
CA PRO A 39 3.39 55.63 -10.78
C PRO A 39 3.05 54.34 -10.02
N TYR A 40 2.39 54.48 -8.87
CA TYR A 40 1.67 53.38 -8.20
C TYR A 40 0.19 53.72 -8.11
N SER A 41 -0.66 52.74 -8.45
CA SER A 41 -2.08 52.72 -8.09
C SER A 41 -2.23 52.61 -6.57
N THR A 42 -3.16 53.36 -5.99
CA THR A 42 -3.55 53.29 -4.57
C THR A 42 -3.70 51.84 -4.11
N CYS A 43 -3.07 51.46 -2.99
CA CYS A 43 -3.25 50.15 -2.37
C CYS A 43 -4.76 49.87 -2.20
N LYS A 44 -5.21 48.70 -2.67
CA LYS A 44 -6.57 48.24 -2.38
C LYS A 44 -6.69 48.02 -0.87
N PRO A 45 -7.81 48.44 -0.23
CA PRO A 45 -8.03 48.12 1.18
C PRO A 45 -8.07 46.60 1.37
N ILE A 46 -7.43 46.12 2.43
CA ILE A 46 -7.49 44.71 2.87
C ILE A 46 -8.21 44.66 4.21
N THR A 47 -8.92 43.58 4.47
CA THR A 47 -9.55 43.34 5.78
C THR A 47 -8.69 42.37 6.57
N LEU A 48 -8.40 42.71 7.83
CA LEU A 48 -7.73 41.83 8.79
C LEU A 48 -8.79 41.29 9.76
N ARG A 49 -9.01 39.98 9.78
CA ARG A 49 -9.93 39.35 10.74
C ARG A 49 -9.15 38.58 11.81
N LEU A 50 -9.56 38.78 13.06
CA LEU A 50 -9.19 38.00 14.24
C LEU A 50 -10.44 37.23 14.69
N GLY A 51 -10.35 35.90 14.84
CA GLY A 51 -11.41 35.08 15.44
C GLY A 51 -12.43 34.46 14.49
N SER A 52 -12.09 34.24 13.22
CA SER A 52 -12.85 33.32 12.37
C SER A 52 -12.65 31.87 12.85
N PRO A 53 -13.69 31.02 12.86
CA PRO A 53 -13.51 29.59 13.12
C PRO A 53 -12.48 29.03 12.13
N ASP A 54 -11.51 28.30 12.68
CA ASP A 54 -10.54 27.53 11.91
C ASP A 54 -10.80 26.05 12.18
N VAL A 55 -10.88 25.24 11.13
CA VAL A 55 -11.21 23.81 11.22
C VAL A 55 -9.97 22.97 10.92
N GLU A 56 -9.61 22.16 11.90
CA GLU A 56 -8.56 21.15 11.76
C GLU A 56 -9.19 19.80 11.38
N ILE A 57 -8.64 19.14 10.36
CA ILE A 57 -9.06 17.80 9.91
C ILE A 57 -7.86 16.86 9.94
N ARG A 58 -8.06 15.66 10.49
CA ARG A 58 -7.07 14.59 10.54
C ARG A 58 -7.63 13.33 9.90
N ILE A 59 -6.79 12.68 9.11
CA ILE A 59 -7.11 11.48 8.35
C ILE A 59 -6.38 10.32 9.02
N ASN A 60 -6.91 9.11 8.87
CA ASN A 60 -6.32 7.91 9.46
C ASN A 60 -6.20 7.96 11.01
N GLU A 61 -7.14 8.63 11.68
CA GLU A 61 -7.14 8.75 13.13
C GLU A 61 -8.46 8.31 13.75
N THR A 62 -8.36 7.80 14.99
CA THR A 62 -9.50 7.55 15.87
C THR A 62 -9.35 8.36 17.15
N THR A 63 -10.40 8.39 17.98
CA THR A 63 -10.32 9.00 19.31
C THR A 63 -9.42 8.25 20.30
N ASP A 64 -8.73 7.18 19.87
CA ASP A 64 -7.78 6.43 20.68
C ASP A 64 -6.45 7.20 20.92
N ALA A 65 -6.03 7.29 22.18
CA ALA A 65 -4.90 8.11 22.63
C ALA A 65 -3.53 7.42 22.51
N ILE A 66 -3.45 6.18 21.99
CA ILE A 66 -2.24 5.35 22.08
C ILE A 66 -1.10 5.77 21.11
N LEU A 67 -1.37 6.53 20.04
CA LEU A 67 -0.35 6.90 19.03
C LEU A 67 -0.25 8.42 18.81
N PRO A 68 0.93 8.94 18.41
CA PRO A 68 1.13 10.36 18.09
C PRO A 68 0.21 10.78 16.94
N ARG A 69 -0.58 11.83 17.16
CA ARG A 69 -1.66 12.27 16.27
C ARG A 69 -1.26 13.39 15.31
N ASP A 70 -0.08 13.31 14.72
CA ASP A 70 0.33 14.29 13.70
C ASP A 70 1.47 13.68 12.90
N ASN A 71 1.12 12.80 11.96
CA ASN A 71 2.09 12.20 11.09
C ASN A 71 1.79 12.65 9.66
N PRO A 72 2.61 13.51 9.02
CA PRO A 72 2.37 13.93 7.64
C PRO A 72 2.41 12.79 6.61
N THR A 73 2.67 11.54 7.03
CA THR A 73 2.51 10.32 6.22
C THR A 73 1.15 9.62 6.41
N ASP A 74 0.22 10.17 7.20
CA ASP A 74 -1.07 9.54 7.56
C ASP A 74 -2.26 10.00 6.70
N ASP A 75 -2.08 10.92 5.79
CA ASP A 75 -3.16 11.51 4.99
C ASP A 75 -3.28 10.84 3.62
N TYR A 76 -3.10 9.52 3.59
CA TYR A 76 -3.29 8.68 2.40
C TYR A 76 -4.48 7.74 2.61
N LEU A 77 -5.45 7.83 1.72
CA LEU A 77 -6.65 7.01 1.69
C LEU A 77 -6.54 5.90 0.64
N THR A 78 -7.37 4.89 0.79
CA THR A 78 -7.66 3.89 -0.24
C THR A 78 -9.14 3.95 -0.59
N TRP A 79 -9.66 2.92 -1.27
CA TRP A 79 -11.11 2.73 -1.42
C TRP A 79 -11.81 2.35 -0.12
N ALA A 80 -11.05 1.91 0.89
CA ALA A 80 -11.60 1.49 2.17
C ALA A 80 -12.12 2.68 3.00
N PRO A 81 -13.22 2.48 3.75
CA PRO A 81 -13.70 3.45 4.73
C PRO A 81 -12.63 3.67 5.80
N THR A 82 -12.32 4.93 6.06
CA THR A 82 -11.25 5.36 6.95
C THR A 82 -11.81 6.29 8.02
N TYR A 83 -11.47 6.03 9.28
CA TYR A 83 -11.80 6.95 10.37
C TYR A 83 -10.99 8.25 10.26
N ALA A 84 -11.68 9.36 10.43
CA ALA A 84 -11.13 10.70 10.41
C ALA A 84 -11.73 11.55 11.54
N LEU A 85 -11.06 12.65 11.87
CA LEU A 85 -11.46 13.56 12.94
C LEU A 85 -11.49 15.00 12.42
N ALA A 86 -12.45 15.79 12.89
CA ALA A 86 -12.51 17.23 12.66
C ALA A 86 -12.75 17.98 13.98
N ARG A 87 -12.19 19.18 14.13
CA ARG A 87 -12.47 20.07 15.28
C ARG A 87 -12.31 21.53 14.91
N LEU A 88 -12.76 22.40 15.81
CA LEU A 88 -12.35 23.80 15.81
C LEU A 88 -10.92 23.90 16.40
N SER A 89 -9.97 24.44 15.64
CA SER A 89 -8.59 24.67 16.09
C SER A 89 -8.52 25.67 17.24
N THR A 90 -9.51 26.56 17.33
CA THR A 90 -9.64 27.57 18.37
C THR A 90 -11.02 27.49 19.03
N PRO A 91 -11.10 27.47 20.37
CA PRO A 91 -12.39 27.51 21.06
C PRO A 91 -13.23 28.72 20.67
N MET A 92 -14.54 28.51 20.58
CA MET A 92 -15.53 29.51 20.18
C MET A 92 -16.59 29.72 21.26
N GLY A 93 -17.45 30.73 21.07
CA GLY A 93 -18.56 31.01 21.99
C GLY A 93 -19.76 30.06 21.82
N SER A 94 -19.82 29.32 20.72
CA SER A 94 -20.88 28.37 20.38
C SER A 94 -20.36 27.32 19.41
N ASP A 95 -21.07 26.19 19.33
CA ASP A 95 -20.79 25.16 18.34
C ASP A 95 -20.92 25.73 16.92
N VAL A 96 -20.20 25.13 15.97
CA VAL A 96 -20.14 25.58 14.58
C VAL A 96 -20.53 24.42 13.67
N ASP A 97 -21.60 24.62 12.90
CA ASP A 97 -21.97 23.69 11.84
C ASP A 97 -21.06 23.89 10.63
N VAL A 98 -20.45 22.79 10.17
CA VAL A 98 -19.59 22.75 8.99
C VAL A 98 -20.08 21.68 8.02
N VAL A 99 -20.01 21.96 6.73
CA VAL A 99 -20.25 20.98 5.68
C VAL A 99 -18.92 20.64 5.02
N LEU A 100 -18.50 19.39 5.14
CA LEU A 100 -17.34 18.86 4.43
C LEU A 100 -17.71 18.63 2.96
N THR A 101 -16.82 19.05 2.08
CA THR A 101 -16.88 18.85 0.63
C THR A 101 -15.52 18.38 0.14
N ASN A 102 -15.45 17.96 -1.12
CA ASN A 102 -14.20 17.69 -1.82
C ASN A 102 -14.07 18.68 -2.98
N ASP A 103 -13.01 19.51 -2.96
CA ASP A 103 -12.78 20.52 -3.99
C ASP A 103 -12.44 19.87 -5.33
N ALA A 104 -12.89 20.53 -6.40
CA ALA A 104 -12.58 20.22 -7.80
C ALA A 104 -12.45 18.71 -8.16
N PRO A 105 -13.50 17.89 -7.95
CA PRO A 105 -13.45 16.41 -8.04
C PRO A 105 -13.35 15.87 -9.49
N ASN A 106 -12.72 16.59 -10.42
CA ASN A 106 -12.70 16.21 -11.85
C ASN A 106 -11.28 15.97 -12.39
N ILE A 107 -10.24 16.08 -11.55
CA ILE A 107 -8.84 15.86 -11.96
C ILE A 107 -8.31 14.52 -11.41
N GLY A 108 -8.92 13.97 -10.36
CA GLY A 108 -8.47 12.77 -9.62
C GLY A 108 -8.50 13.05 -8.12
N GLY A 109 -8.38 12.01 -7.30
CA GLY A 109 -8.34 12.13 -5.85
C GLY A 109 -9.71 12.42 -5.21
N ASN A 110 -10.80 11.95 -5.81
CA ASN A 110 -12.11 12.26 -5.23
C ASN A 110 -12.37 11.43 -3.99
N VAL A 111 -13.16 11.98 -3.07
CA VAL A 111 -13.55 11.28 -1.84
C VAL A 111 -15.05 11.30 -1.60
N ARG A 112 -15.50 10.35 -0.77
CA ARG A 112 -16.85 10.27 -0.24
C ARG A 112 -16.82 10.31 1.28
N PHE A 113 -17.91 10.78 1.87
CA PHE A 113 -18.06 10.92 3.31
C PHE A 113 -19.21 10.07 3.85
N ALA A 114 -19.13 9.75 5.14
CA ALA A 114 -20.23 9.19 5.92
C ALA A 114 -20.15 9.63 7.38
N ALA A 115 -21.30 9.61 8.05
CA ALA A 115 -21.37 9.79 9.50
C ALA A 115 -20.58 8.68 10.21
N PHE A 116 -20.00 9.01 11.35
CA PHE A 116 -19.25 8.04 12.15
C PHE A 116 -20.11 6.92 12.70
N ALA A 117 -19.58 5.70 12.68
CA ALA A 117 -20.08 4.54 13.39
C ALA A 117 -18.89 3.71 13.89
N ASP A 118 -18.97 3.22 15.13
CA ASP A 118 -17.95 2.34 15.73
C ASP A 118 -18.63 1.19 16.50
N PRO A 119 -18.45 -0.08 16.08
CA PRO A 119 -17.71 -0.49 14.89
C PRO A 119 -18.40 -0.02 13.60
N TRP A 120 -17.61 0.35 12.59
CA TRP A 120 -18.13 0.59 11.25
C TRP A 120 -18.82 -0.69 10.69
N PRO A 121 -19.96 -0.59 9.99
CA PRO A 121 -20.65 -1.77 9.48
C PRO A 121 -19.84 -2.51 8.41
N ALA A 122 -19.72 -3.82 8.57
CA ALA A 122 -19.07 -4.69 7.60
C ALA A 122 -19.69 -4.55 6.20
N ASN A 123 -18.84 -4.63 5.17
CA ASN A 123 -19.14 -4.58 3.75
C ASN A 123 -19.87 -3.30 3.32
N THR A 124 -19.60 -2.19 4.00
CA THR A 124 -20.11 -0.85 3.65
C THR A 124 -19.00 0.17 3.55
N THR A 125 -19.21 1.23 2.77
CA THR A 125 -18.27 2.35 2.61
C THR A 125 -18.98 3.70 2.59
N ALA A 126 -18.21 4.79 2.62
CA ALA A 126 -18.69 6.14 2.50
C ALA A 126 -19.22 6.43 1.09
N THR A 127 -20.38 7.10 0.98
CA THR A 127 -21.06 7.33 -0.31
C THR A 127 -21.54 8.76 -0.53
N ALA A 128 -21.59 9.60 0.52
CA ALA A 128 -22.09 10.96 0.40
C ALA A 128 -21.03 11.87 -0.24
N SER A 129 -21.45 12.80 -1.10
CA SER A 129 -20.57 13.85 -1.65
C SER A 129 -20.25 14.96 -0.64
N THR A 130 -21.06 15.07 0.42
CA THR A 130 -20.92 16.09 1.47
C THR A 130 -21.32 15.52 2.81
N LEU A 131 -20.77 16.05 3.90
CA LEU A 131 -21.15 15.67 5.26
C LEU A 131 -21.31 16.89 6.16
N LEU A 132 -22.48 17.02 6.78
CA LEU A 132 -22.70 18.02 7.84
C LEU A 132 -22.15 17.49 9.16
N LEU A 133 -21.31 18.28 9.82
CA LEU A 133 -20.79 18.06 11.17
C LEU A 133 -21.11 19.28 12.04
N THR A 134 -21.44 19.06 13.31
CA THR A 134 -21.51 20.12 14.32
C THR A 134 -20.25 20.04 15.17
N LEU A 135 -19.35 21.01 15.04
CA LEU A 135 -18.07 21.04 15.76
C LEU A 135 -18.24 21.74 17.11
N PRO A 136 -17.89 21.09 18.24
CA PRO A 136 -18.02 21.66 19.57
C PRO A 136 -17.21 22.93 19.77
N ALA A 137 -17.80 23.91 20.44
CA ALA A 137 -17.19 25.19 20.78
C ALA A 137 -15.89 25.06 21.61
N ASP A 138 -15.73 23.95 22.34
CA ASP A 138 -14.57 23.70 23.19
C ASP A 138 -13.36 23.12 22.44
N GLY A 139 -13.49 22.87 21.13
CA GLY A 139 -12.42 22.28 20.31
C GLY A 139 -12.28 20.77 20.44
N SER A 140 -13.28 20.08 21.00
CA SER A 140 -13.32 18.62 21.02
C SER A 140 -13.38 18.02 19.61
N TRP A 141 -12.75 16.86 19.44
CA TRP A 141 -12.76 16.12 18.18
C TRP A 141 -14.12 15.49 17.88
N VAL A 142 -14.58 15.67 16.64
CA VAL A 142 -15.75 15.01 16.06
C VAL A 142 -15.28 13.98 15.05
N PRO A 143 -15.59 12.69 15.24
CA PRO A 143 -15.21 11.67 14.28
C PRO A 143 -16.16 11.63 13.07
N PHE A 144 -15.64 11.22 11.93
CA PHE A 144 -16.38 10.93 10.70
C PHE A 144 -15.68 9.84 9.88
N ILE A 145 -16.30 9.42 8.78
CA ILE A 145 -15.74 8.43 7.85
C ILE A 145 -15.51 9.08 6.49
N ILE A 146 -14.38 8.74 5.88
CA ILE A 146 -13.98 9.15 4.54
C ILE A 146 -13.49 7.93 3.75
N ALA A 147 -13.74 7.89 2.45
CA ALA A 147 -13.18 6.87 1.55
C ALA A 147 -12.85 7.52 0.21
N GLY A 148 -11.87 6.97 -0.52
CA GLY A 148 -11.66 7.33 -1.91
C GLY A 148 -12.86 6.93 -2.76
N GLU A 149 -13.25 7.79 -3.71
CA GLU A 149 -14.26 7.45 -4.71
C GLU A 149 -13.64 6.55 -5.78
N TYR A 150 -14.14 5.32 -5.87
CA TYR A 150 -13.67 4.33 -6.82
C TYR A 150 -13.63 4.87 -8.26
N GLY A 151 -12.55 4.56 -8.97
CA GLY A 151 -12.32 5.02 -10.35
C GLY A 151 -11.74 6.42 -10.47
N THR A 152 -11.50 7.12 -9.35
CA THR A 152 -10.92 8.47 -9.33
C THR A 152 -9.71 8.59 -8.39
N PRO A 153 -8.67 7.75 -8.57
CA PRO A 153 -7.48 7.81 -7.71
C PRO A 153 -6.75 9.14 -7.90
N SER A 154 -5.95 9.54 -6.92
CA SER A 154 -5.07 10.69 -7.05
C SER A 154 -4.03 10.48 -8.16
N ILE A 155 -3.64 11.56 -8.83
CA ILE A 155 -2.59 11.59 -9.86
C ILE A 155 -1.32 12.24 -9.31
N ASN A 156 -1.49 13.25 -8.46
CA ASN A 156 -0.40 13.92 -7.75
C ASN A 156 -0.51 13.70 -6.25
N ASP A 157 0.61 13.85 -5.55
CA ASP A 157 0.56 13.93 -4.10
C ASP A 157 -0.25 15.18 -3.69
N LYS A 158 -1.09 15.03 -2.66
CA LYS A 158 -1.92 16.09 -2.08
C LYS A 158 -2.91 16.77 -3.04
N ASP A 159 -3.40 16.06 -4.06
CA ASP A 159 -4.40 16.60 -5.00
C ASP A 159 -5.86 16.41 -4.57
N ALA A 160 -6.13 15.54 -3.59
CA ALA A 160 -7.44 15.41 -2.99
C ALA A 160 -7.59 16.46 -1.88
N ILE A 161 -8.46 17.45 -2.07
CA ILE A 161 -8.64 18.54 -1.09
C ILE A 161 -10.02 18.42 -0.46
N ILE A 162 -10.05 18.35 0.87
CA ILE A 162 -11.25 18.44 1.70
C ILE A 162 -11.41 19.88 2.15
N GLU A 163 -12.60 20.45 1.98
CA GLU A 163 -12.93 21.78 2.48
C GLU A 163 -14.02 21.67 3.54
N ALA A 164 -13.86 22.40 4.65
CA ALA A 164 -14.89 22.56 5.67
C ALA A 164 -15.57 23.92 5.48
N HIS A 165 -16.80 23.93 4.98
CA HIS A 165 -17.56 25.16 4.75
C HIS A 165 -18.48 25.49 5.91
N GLN A 166 -18.57 26.76 6.28
CA GLN A 166 -19.50 27.20 7.33
C GLN A 166 -20.96 27.00 6.89
N THR A 167 -21.75 26.28 7.70
CA THR A 167 -23.21 26.09 7.59
C THR A 167 -23.72 25.31 6.36
N ASN A 168 -23.15 25.51 5.18
CA ASN A 168 -23.53 24.81 3.95
C ASN A 168 -22.34 24.71 2.97
N ALA A 169 -22.44 23.83 1.97
CA ALA A 169 -21.36 23.56 1.00
C ALA A 169 -20.94 24.75 0.12
N ALA A 170 -21.70 25.84 0.09
CA ALA A 170 -21.33 27.09 -0.61
C ALA A 170 -20.91 28.20 0.37
N GLY A 171 -20.80 27.89 1.65
CA GLY A 171 -20.37 28.82 2.69
C GLY A 171 -18.87 29.11 2.64
N PRO A 172 -18.42 30.11 3.42
CA PRO A 172 -16.99 30.39 3.59
C PRO A 172 -16.22 29.14 4.03
N ILE A 173 -15.06 28.91 3.43
CA ILE A 173 -14.15 27.83 3.82
C ILE A 173 -13.49 28.23 5.16
N LEU A 174 -13.62 27.34 6.14
CA LEU A 174 -13.08 27.49 7.49
C LEU A 174 -11.82 26.64 7.72
N GLY A 175 -11.51 25.72 6.80
CA GLY A 175 -10.32 24.87 6.89
C GLY A 175 -10.25 23.95 5.69
N THR A 176 -9.03 23.52 5.36
CA THR A 176 -8.77 22.60 4.26
C THR A 176 -7.80 21.51 4.68
N LYS A 177 -7.96 20.30 4.16
CA LYS A 177 -6.99 19.21 4.30
C LYS A 177 -6.70 18.62 2.93
N ALA A 178 -5.46 18.75 2.50
CA ALA A 178 -4.97 18.03 1.33
C ALA A 178 -4.57 16.60 1.73
N LEU A 179 -4.87 15.65 0.88
CA LEU A 179 -4.63 14.21 1.06
C LEU A 179 -4.40 13.55 -0.30
N MET A 180 -4.19 12.24 -0.32
CA MET A 180 -4.09 11.48 -1.56
C MET A 180 -4.90 10.19 -1.47
N VAL A 181 -5.68 9.89 -2.50
CA VAL A 181 -6.29 8.58 -2.71
C VAL A 181 -5.28 7.69 -3.43
N ARG A 182 -4.51 6.93 -2.64
CA ARG A 182 -3.35 6.17 -3.05
C ARG A 182 -3.72 4.73 -3.36
N VAL A 183 -3.41 4.31 -4.58
CA VAL A 183 -3.76 2.97 -5.09
C VAL A 183 -2.55 2.34 -5.79
N ARG A 184 -2.47 1.01 -5.74
CA ARG A 184 -1.59 0.24 -6.63
C ARG A 184 -2.18 0.35 -8.04
N LYS A 185 -1.34 0.76 -9.00
CA LYS A 185 -1.74 1.06 -10.38
C LYS A 185 -1.05 0.10 -11.33
N ASN A 186 -1.61 -0.07 -12.52
CA ASN A 186 -0.89 -0.73 -13.60
C ASN A 186 0.36 0.09 -13.92
N ALA A 187 1.53 -0.51 -13.75
CA ALA A 187 2.83 0.13 -13.93
C ALA A 187 3.02 0.64 -15.36
N ASN A 188 2.34 0.03 -16.34
CA ASN A 188 2.37 0.44 -17.73
C ASN A 188 1.62 1.78 -17.98
N THR A 189 0.79 2.23 -17.04
CA THR A 189 -0.02 3.46 -17.18
C THR A 189 0.38 4.56 -16.20
N LEU A 190 1.50 4.40 -15.48
CA LEU A 190 1.98 5.44 -14.57
C LEU A 190 2.32 6.72 -15.32
N THR A 191 2.03 7.85 -14.70
CA THR A 191 2.60 9.12 -15.13
C THR A 191 4.11 9.13 -14.86
N ASN A 192 4.85 9.98 -15.59
CA ASN A 192 6.29 10.14 -15.35
C ASN A 192 6.58 10.51 -13.89
N SER A 193 5.77 11.38 -13.28
CA SER A 193 5.95 11.78 -11.87
C SER A 193 5.78 10.63 -10.90
N GLU A 194 4.80 9.74 -11.12
CA GLU A 194 4.61 8.54 -10.28
C GLU A 194 5.75 7.55 -10.44
N ARG A 195 6.15 7.28 -11.69
CA ARG A 195 7.30 6.43 -12.02
C ARG A 195 8.57 6.95 -11.34
N ASP A 196 8.85 8.24 -11.44
CA ASP A 196 10.07 8.84 -10.92
C ASP A 196 10.11 8.77 -9.37
N ARG A 197 8.97 8.99 -8.69
CA ARG A 197 8.87 8.80 -7.22
C ARG A 197 9.07 7.33 -6.83
N PHE A 198 8.46 6.40 -7.57
CA PHE A 198 8.64 4.96 -7.36
C PHE A 198 10.11 4.54 -7.50
N LEU A 199 10.79 4.94 -8.58
CA LEU A 199 12.20 4.61 -8.80
C LEU A 199 13.13 5.29 -7.78
N PHE A 200 12.84 6.52 -7.38
CA PHE A 200 13.56 7.21 -6.32
C PHE A 200 13.48 6.45 -4.99
N ALA A 201 12.28 5.99 -4.60
CA ALA A 201 12.07 5.22 -3.38
C ALA A 201 12.88 3.90 -3.41
N TRP A 202 12.87 3.17 -4.52
CA TRP A 202 13.67 1.95 -4.69
C TRP A 202 15.17 2.20 -4.58
N GLN A 203 15.68 3.23 -5.23
CA GLN A 203 17.10 3.59 -5.15
C GLN A 203 17.52 3.91 -3.70
N LYS A 204 16.67 4.63 -2.97
CA LYS A 204 16.92 4.95 -1.56
C LYS A 204 16.84 3.72 -0.67
N PHE A 205 15.87 2.85 -0.90
CA PHE A 205 15.72 1.60 -0.13
C PHE A 205 16.90 0.66 -0.33
N ARG A 206 17.40 0.52 -1.57
CA ARG A 206 18.61 -0.24 -1.90
C ARG A 206 19.85 0.22 -1.13
N LYS A 207 19.95 1.52 -0.84
CA LYS A 207 21.06 2.16 -0.12
C LYS A 207 20.83 2.24 1.39
N LYS A 208 19.68 1.81 1.90
CA LYS A 208 19.35 1.86 3.33
C LYS A 208 20.29 0.94 4.11
N VAL A 209 20.85 1.45 5.22
CA VAL A 209 21.72 0.70 6.13
C VAL A 209 21.01 0.53 7.47
N GLY A 210 21.09 -0.68 8.04
CA GLY A 210 20.43 -1.02 9.29
C GLY A 210 18.92 -1.22 9.16
N GLY A 211 18.30 -1.75 10.22
CA GLY A 211 16.89 -2.13 10.22
C GLY A 211 16.54 -3.11 9.10
N LEU A 212 15.28 -3.07 8.65
CA LEU A 212 14.86 -3.73 7.42
C LEU A 212 15.48 -2.98 6.23
N ASN A 213 16.33 -3.66 5.50
CA ASN A 213 16.98 -3.15 4.29
C ASN A 213 16.82 -4.17 3.15
N TYR A 214 17.24 -3.78 1.95
CA TYR A 214 17.02 -4.60 0.77
C TYR A 214 17.72 -5.97 0.80
N VAL A 215 18.86 -6.11 1.49
CA VAL A 215 19.53 -7.40 1.68
C VAL A 215 18.66 -8.34 2.52
N VAL A 216 18.09 -7.82 3.61
CA VAL A 216 17.20 -8.60 4.48
C VAL A 216 15.96 -9.05 3.73
N VAL A 217 15.37 -8.17 2.92
CA VAL A 217 14.21 -8.48 2.08
C VAL A 217 14.52 -9.60 1.08
N GLN A 218 15.67 -9.55 0.39
CA GLN A 218 16.11 -10.63 -0.51
C GLN A 218 16.23 -11.97 0.22
N GLU A 219 16.87 -11.96 1.39
CA GLU A 219 17.09 -13.16 2.16
C GLU A 219 15.81 -13.74 2.76
N MET A 220 14.81 -12.90 3.07
CA MET A 220 13.48 -13.36 3.50
C MET A 220 12.87 -14.30 2.46
N HIS A 221 12.76 -13.86 1.21
CA HIS A 221 12.20 -14.68 0.15
C HIS A 221 13.10 -15.89 -0.18
N ARG A 222 14.42 -15.68 -0.27
CA ARG A 222 15.37 -16.78 -0.50
C ARG A 222 15.23 -17.89 0.54
N LEU A 223 15.25 -17.55 1.83
CA LEU A 223 15.19 -18.54 2.88
C LEU A 223 13.81 -19.20 2.96
N ALA A 224 12.73 -18.45 2.74
CA ALA A 224 11.38 -19.01 2.64
C ALA A 224 11.30 -20.12 1.58
N SER A 225 12.04 -20.01 0.47
CA SER A 225 12.07 -20.99 -0.63
C SER A 225 12.99 -22.21 -0.41
N THR A 226 13.67 -22.35 0.74
CA THR A 226 14.73 -23.37 0.92
C THR A 226 14.48 -24.44 1.98
N ALA A 227 13.84 -24.09 3.09
CA ALA A 227 13.61 -25.00 4.22
C ALA A 227 12.10 -25.07 4.48
N GLY A 228 11.48 -26.23 4.23
CA GLY A 228 10.03 -26.44 4.35
C GLY A 228 9.16 -25.76 3.27
N ASP A 229 9.74 -24.88 2.45
CA ASP A 229 9.06 -23.97 1.52
C ASP A 229 7.84 -23.26 2.11
N GLU A 230 8.11 -22.18 2.86
CA GLU A 230 7.10 -21.44 3.61
C GLU A 230 6.28 -20.50 2.73
N ALA A 231 6.81 -20.12 1.57
CA ALA A 231 6.23 -19.08 0.72
C ALA A 231 5.61 -19.62 -0.57
N HIS A 232 5.84 -20.88 -0.95
CA HIS A 232 5.41 -21.41 -2.25
C HIS A 232 4.78 -22.80 -2.11
N MET A 233 4.05 -23.22 -3.15
CA MET A 233 3.45 -24.56 -3.29
C MET A 233 2.44 -24.91 -2.19
N GLN A 234 1.90 -23.91 -1.49
CA GLN A 234 0.94 -24.08 -0.40
C GLN A 234 -0.05 -22.91 -0.33
N PRO A 235 -1.21 -23.07 0.36
CA PRO A 235 -2.21 -22.00 0.46
C PRO A 235 -1.68 -20.68 1.05
N ALA A 236 -0.61 -20.73 1.86
CA ALA A 236 0.08 -19.55 2.37
C ALA A 236 0.81 -18.73 1.30
N PHE A 237 0.96 -19.23 0.07
CA PHE A 237 1.64 -18.50 -1.01
C PHE A 237 1.13 -17.06 -1.12
N LEU A 238 -0.19 -16.87 -1.18
CA LEU A 238 -0.80 -15.56 -1.34
C LEU A 238 -0.69 -14.69 -0.08
N THR A 239 -0.94 -15.26 1.10
CA THR A 239 -0.88 -14.53 2.38
C THR A 239 0.56 -14.12 2.74
N TRP A 240 1.53 -15.02 2.52
CA TRP A 240 2.95 -14.77 2.76
C TRP A 240 3.47 -13.66 1.85
N HIS A 241 3.18 -13.74 0.54
CA HIS A 241 3.60 -12.71 -0.40
C HIS A 241 2.88 -11.38 -0.16
N ARG A 242 1.60 -11.36 0.24
CA ARG A 242 0.91 -10.12 0.65
C ARG A 242 1.56 -9.48 1.86
N ALA A 243 1.91 -10.26 2.89
CA ALA A 243 2.63 -9.76 4.06
C ALA A 243 4.01 -9.19 3.66
N PHE A 244 4.72 -9.89 2.77
CA PHE A 244 6.02 -9.46 2.26
C PHE A 244 5.93 -8.15 1.45
N LEU A 245 4.96 -8.04 0.54
CA LEU A 245 4.68 -6.83 -0.23
C LEU A 245 4.31 -5.67 0.69
N LEU A 246 3.41 -5.88 1.65
CA LEU A 246 2.98 -4.85 2.60
C LEU A 246 4.15 -4.31 3.42
N LEU A 247 5.05 -5.20 3.85
CA LEU A 247 6.25 -4.82 4.59
C LEU A 247 7.15 -3.92 3.73
N VAL A 248 7.42 -4.29 2.48
CA VAL A 248 8.26 -3.50 1.57
C VAL A 248 7.59 -2.19 1.16
N GLU A 249 6.29 -2.20 0.89
CA GLU A 249 5.52 -1.00 0.55
C GLU A 249 5.62 0.06 1.67
N ARG A 250 5.54 -0.37 2.93
CA ARG A 250 5.71 0.53 4.10
C ARG A 250 7.12 1.10 4.21
N GLU A 251 8.14 0.34 3.82
CA GLU A 251 9.53 0.84 3.77
C GLU A 251 9.72 1.88 2.65
N LEU A 252 9.10 1.69 1.49
CA LEU A 252 9.09 2.68 0.42
C LEU A 252 8.34 3.95 0.84
N GLN A 253 7.21 3.80 1.55
CA GLN A 253 6.41 4.92 2.04
C GLN A 253 7.07 5.73 3.15
N GLN A 254 8.01 5.15 3.90
CA GLN A 254 8.88 5.92 4.81
C GLN A 254 9.84 6.86 4.06
N ILE A 255 10.13 6.57 2.79
CA ILE A 255 11.00 7.39 1.94
C ILE A 255 10.17 8.45 1.20
N ASP A 256 9.08 8.01 0.56
CA ASP A 256 8.13 8.86 -0.12
C ASP A 256 6.70 8.34 0.17
N PRO A 257 5.94 9.04 1.04
CA PRO A 257 4.62 8.59 1.44
C PRO A 257 3.59 8.53 0.31
N SER A 258 3.84 9.14 -0.86
CA SER A 258 2.93 9.07 -2.00
C SER A 258 3.04 7.78 -2.81
N VAL A 259 4.08 6.97 -2.57
CA VAL A 259 4.40 5.76 -3.35
C VAL A 259 3.51 4.58 -2.96
N ALA A 260 3.11 3.79 -3.96
CA ALA A 260 2.48 2.48 -3.81
C ALA A 260 3.29 1.42 -4.60
N LEU A 261 3.16 0.15 -4.22
CA LEU A 261 3.66 -0.96 -5.01
C LEU A 261 2.73 -1.19 -6.20
N HIS A 262 3.07 -0.58 -7.34
CA HIS A 262 2.35 -0.78 -8.60
C HIS A 262 2.46 -2.25 -9.07
N TYR A 263 1.59 -2.65 -9.98
CA TYR A 263 1.58 -4.01 -10.51
C TYR A 263 1.93 -4.03 -11.99
N TRP A 264 2.60 -5.08 -12.44
CA TRP A 264 2.78 -5.34 -13.86
C TRP A 264 1.66 -6.25 -14.34
N ASP A 265 0.71 -5.66 -15.04
CA ASP A 265 -0.38 -6.37 -15.68
C ASP A 265 0.11 -7.09 -16.94
N TRP A 266 0.09 -8.41 -16.91
CA TRP A 266 0.42 -9.26 -18.05
C TRP A 266 -0.83 -9.75 -18.79
N ASP A 267 -2.00 -9.14 -18.55
CA ASP A 267 -3.15 -9.32 -19.44
C ASP A 267 -2.95 -8.61 -20.80
N ALA A 268 -1.87 -7.82 -20.93
CA ALA A 268 -1.51 -7.09 -22.13
C ALA A 268 0.01 -6.83 -22.24
N ALA A 269 0.41 -6.30 -23.40
CA ALA A 269 1.75 -5.79 -23.65
C ALA A 269 2.18 -4.69 -22.65
N ALA A 270 3.46 -4.70 -22.27
CA ALA A 270 4.06 -3.79 -21.29
C ALA A 270 5.14 -2.85 -21.88
N PRO A 271 4.83 -2.05 -22.92
CA PRO A 271 5.82 -1.24 -23.63
C PRO A 271 6.45 -0.11 -22.80
N TYR A 272 5.85 0.28 -21.67
CA TYR A 272 6.37 1.37 -20.84
C TYR A 272 7.17 0.88 -19.63
N ILE A 273 6.95 -0.37 -19.18
CA ILE A 273 7.68 -0.97 -18.05
C ILE A 273 9.12 -1.28 -18.45
N PHE A 274 9.31 -1.94 -19.59
CA PHE A 274 10.61 -2.44 -20.05
C PHE A 274 11.33 -1.44 -20.94
N THR A 275 11.46 -0.21 -20.44
CA THR A 275 12.19 0.88 -21.09
C THR A 275 13.42 1.26 -20.27
N GLU A 276 14.40 1.90 -20.92
CA GLU A 276 15.60 2.43 -20.25
C GLU A 276 15.27 3.42 -19.11
N ASP A 277 14.13 4.11 -19.20
CA ASP A 277 13.69 5.10 -18.21
C ASP A 277 12.81 4.53 -17.08
N PHE A 278 12.47 3.24 -17.14
CA PHE A 278 11.69 2.59 -16.08
C PHE A 278 12.39 1.35 -15.50
N MET A 279 11.86 0.14 -15.70
CA MET A 279 12.41 -1.07 -15.08
C MET A 279 13.60 -1.64 -15.84
N GLY A 280 13.98 -1.03 -16.98
CA GLY A 280 15.14 -1.40 -17.79
C GLY A 280 14.72 -2.14 -19.06
N ALA A 281 15.30 -1.75 -20.19
CA ALA A 281 15.10 -2.41 -21.47
C ALA A 281 15.91 -3.72 -21.55
N PRO A 282 15.56 -4.66 -22.45
CA PRO A 282 16.34 -5.87 -22.66
C PRO A 282 17.83 -5.59 -22.88
N GLY A 283 18.67 -6.36 -22.18
CA GLY A 283 20.13 -6.21 -22.23
C GLY A 283 20.73 -6.61 -23.59
N ALA A 284 21.98 -6.20 -23.81
CA ALA A 284 22.78 -6.69 -24.93
C ALA A 284 23.87 -7.64 -24.41
N GLY A 285 24.14 -8.75 -25.12
CA GLY A 285 25.33 -9.58 -24.84
C GLY A 285 25.09 -11.05 -24.50
N GLY A 286 24.14 -11.71 -25.15
CA GLY A 286 23.84 -13.14 -24.97
C GLY A 286 22.41 -13.33 -24.49
N PHE A 287 22.01 -14.57 -24.19
CA PHE A 287 20.63 -14.90 -23.78
C PHE A 287 20.23 -14.30 -22.43
N VAL A 288 21.20 -14.05 -21.55
CA VAL A 288 21.00 -13.39 -20.25
C VAL A 288 22.02 -12.27 -20.13
N ALA A 289 21.54 -11.04 -19.93
CA ALA A 289 22.37 -9.85 -19.84
C ALA A 289 21.86 -8.87 -18.77
N GLU A 290 22.67 -7.86 -18.47
CA GLU A 290 22.23 -6.75 -17.62
C GLU A 290 21.22 -5.88 -18.38
N PRO A 291 20.07 -5.53 -17.77
CA PRO A 291 19.11 -4.63 -18.41
C PRO A 291 19.74 -3.28 -18.74
N GLN A 292 19.30 -2.68 -19.85
CA GLN A 292 19.76 -1.35 -20.24
C GLN A 292 18.95 -0.27 -19.51
N PHE A 293 19.65 0.68 -18.93
CA PHE A 293 19.07 1.82 -18.22
C PHE A 293 19.62 3.12 -18.79
N SER A 294 18.79 4.16 -18.80
CA SER A 294 19.24 5.49 -19.17
C SER A 294 20.18 6.03 -18.08
N PRO A 295 21.12 6.94 -18.41
CA PRO A 295 22.06 7.49 -17.42
C PRO A 295 21.41 8.20 -16.23
N THR A 296 20.14 8.58 -16.36
CA THR A 296 19.35 9.27 -15.32
C THR A 296 18.44 8.32 -14.55
N ASN A 297 18.29 7.07 -14.98
CA ASN A 297 17.43 6.12 -14.30
C ASN A 297 18.00 5.80 -12.90
N PRO A 298 17.21 5.93 -11.82
CA PRO A 298 17.68 5.63 -10.46
C PRO A 298 18.18 4.19 -10.22
N LEU A 299 17.78 3.24 -11.07
CA LEU A 299 18.18 1.82 -11.01
C LEU A 299 19.45 1.50 -11.81
N ILE A 300 20.09 2.46 -12.47
CA ILE A 300 21.35 2.22 -13.17
C ILE A 300 22.42 1.67 -12.22
N GLY A 301 23.11 0.59 -12.64
CA GLY A 301 24.11 -0.10 -11.81
C GLY A 301 23.51 -0.81 -10.60
N TRP A 302 22.32 -1.39 -10.77
CA TRP A 302 21.67 -2.18 -9.72
C TRP A 302 22.46 -3.46 -9.45
N ASP A 303 23.21 -3.46 -8.34
CA ASP A 303 23.89 -4.63 -7.84
C ASP A 303 22.96 -5.49 -6.97
N THR A 304 22.93 -6.79 -7.24
CA THR A 304 22.27 -7.82 -6.43
C THR A 304 23.21 -8.36 -5.36
N ASP A 305 22.69 -8.61 -4.16
CA ASP A 305 23.51 -9.05 -3.02
C ASP A 305 23.71 -10.58 -3.01
N LEU A 306 23.07 -11.28 -3.94
CA LEU A 306 23.10 -12.74 -4.10
C LEU A 306 24.07 -13.15 -5.22
N PRO A 307 24.87 -14.22 -5.06
CA PRO A 307 25.92 -14.57 -6.01
C PRO A 307 25.35 -15.16 -7.32
N PHE A 308 24.88 -14.31 -8.22
CA PHE A 308 24.60 -14.62 -9.63
C PHE A 308 25.32 -13.59 -10.50
N SER A 309 26.33 -14.02 -11.26
CA SER A 309 27.10 -13.17 -12.18
C SER A 309 27.62 -11.87 -11.57
N GLY A 310 28.83 -11.85 -11.00
CA GLY A 310 29.55 -10.61 -10.63
C GLY A 310 28.92 -9.72 -9.55
N GLY A 311 27.63 -9.90 -9.25
CA GLY A 311 26.79 -8.98 -8.49
C GLY A 311 25.87 -8.13 -9.38
N GLU A 312 25.96 -8.17 -10.72
CA GLU A 312 25.09 -7.33 -11.55
C GLU A 312 23.70 -7.93 -11.74
N LEU A 313 22.66 -7.10 -11.87
CA LEU A 313 21.33 -7.56 -12.26
C LEU A 313 21.37 -8.28 -13.62
N ARG A 314 20.58 -9.35 -13.76
CA ARG A 314 20.55 -10.18 -14.97
C ARG A 314 19.14 -10.64 -15.29
N ARG A 315 18.73 -10.45 -16.55
CA ARG A 315 17.45 -10.91 -17.12
C ARG A 315 17.67 -11.51 -18.50
N ASN A 316 16.66 -12.18 -19.03
CA ASN A 316 16.58 -12.51 -20.45
C ASN A 316 16.74 -11.24 -21.32
N THR A 317 17.20 -11.43 -22.55
CA THR A 317 17.33 -10.39 -23.58
C THR A 317 16.20 -10.41 -24.62
N ASP A 318 15.21 -11.28 -24.46
CA ASP A 318 14.01 -11.33 -25.30
C ASP A 318 13.23 -10.00 -25.23
N ASP A 319 12.31 -9.80 -26.17
CA ASP A 319 11.49 -8.58 -26.18
C ASP A 319 10.45 -8.63 -25.05
N HIS A 320 10.73 -7.89 -23.99
CA HIS A 320 9.88 -7.83 -22.81
C HIS A 320 8.62 -6.96 -22.99
N THR A 321 8.50 -6.23 -24.09
CA THR A 321 7.37 -5.32 -24.31
C THR A 321 6.13 -6.02 -24.86
N LEU A 322 6.28 -7.26 -25.30
CA LEU A 322 5.23 -8.02 -25.96
C LEU A 322 4.21 -8.57 -24.97
N ASP A 323 2.98 -8.68 -25.46
CA ASP A 323 1.91 -9.42 -24.79
C ASP A 323 2.36 -10.89 -24.60
N PRO A 324 2.16 -11.49 -23.41
CA PRO A 324 2.52 -12.90 -23.18
C PRO A 324 1.77 -13.89 -24.08
N GLY A 325 0.67 -13.47 -24.72
CA GLY A 325 -0.21 -14.32 -25.49
C GLY A 325 -0.78 -15.44 -24.63
N SER A 326 -0.92 -16.64 -25.20
CA SER A 326 -1.49 -17.81 -24.50
C SER A 326 -0.54 -18.49 -23.51
N ASN A 327 0.65 -17.92 -23.23
CA ASN A 327 1.64 -18.54 -22.32
C ASN A 327 1.35 -18.24 -20.85
N MET A 328 0.49 -17.25 -20.59
CA MET A 328 0.00 -16.89 -19.27
C MET A 328 -1.51 -17.03 -19.27
N LYS A 329 -2.07 -17.21 -18.08
CA LYS A 329 -3.51 -17.21 -17.88
C LYS A 329 -3.93 -15.83 -17.34
N PRO A 330 -4.32 -14.89 -18.21
CA PRO A 330 -4.67 -13.55 -17.78
C PRO A 330 -5.95 -13.55 -16.94
N LEU A 331 -6.17 -12.50 -16.14
CA LEU A 331 -7.41 -12.36 -15.36
C LEU A 331 -8.63 -12.30 -16.27
N ASP A 332 -8.50 -11.55 -17.36
CA ASP A 332 -9.56 -11.29 -18.33
C ASP A 332 -9.40 -12.14 -19.61
N ASP A 333 -9.14 -13.45 -19.51
CA ASP A 333 -9.17 -14.33 -20.70
C ASP A 333 -10.63 -14.56 -21.17
N PRO A 334 -11.06 -14.02 -22.33
CA PRO A 334 -12.40 -14.27 -22.86
C PRO A 334 -12.60 -15.70 -23.40
N VAL A 335 -11.55 -16.52 -23.43
CA VAL A 335 -11.54 -17.90 -23.96
C VAL A 335 -11.39 -18.95 -22.85
N ASP A 336 -10.88 -18.59 -21.67
CA ASP A 336 -10.72 -19.49 -20.52
C ASP A 336 -11.16 -18.84 -19.19
N PRO A 337 -12.35 -19.19 -18.65
CA PRO A 337 -12.80 -18.68 -17.36
C PRO A 337 -11.96 -19.13 -16.15
N SER A 338 -10.99 -20.04 -16.33
CA SER A 338 -10.67 -20.97 -15.25
C SER A 338 -9.88 -20.39 -14.06
N LEU A 339 -9.34 -19.15 -14.07
CA LEU A 339 -8.54 -18.66 -12.92
C LEU A 339 -9.45 -18.07 -11.85
N ILE A 340 -10.28 -17.13 -12.23
CA ILE A 340 -11.16 -16.45 -11.27
C ILE A 340 -12.40 -17.29 -10.97
N ASP A 341 -12.78 -18.24 -11.83
CA ASP A 341 -13.97 -19.09 -11.60
C ASP A 341 -13.83 -20.13 -10.48
N PHE A 342 -12.61 -20.37 -9.96
CA PHE A 342 -12.44 -21.32 -8.86
C PHE A 342 -13.27 -20.90 -7.65
N THR A 343 -14.20 -21.75 -7.24
CA THR A 343 -15.01 -21.46 -6.05
C THR A 343 -14.29 -21.74 -4.76
N ASP A 344 -13.15 -22.45 -4.79
CA ASP A 344 -12.34 -22.93 -3.65
C ASP A 344 -10.97 -22.22 -3.58
N TYR A 345 -10.58 -21.69 -2.41
CA TYR A 345 -9.28 -21.00 -2.23
C TYR A 345 -8.14 -21.99 -2.34
N GLY A 346 -8.22 -23.07 -1.56
CA GLY A 346 -7.19 -24.10 -1.42
C GLY A 346 -7.72 -25.48 -1.76
N PRO A 347 -6.86 -26.51 -1.69
CA PRO A 347 -7.19 -27.85 -2.18
C PRO A 347 -8.38 -28.47 -1.44
N THR A 348 -9.27 -29.12 -2.19
CA THR A 348 -10.53 -29.72 -1.67
C THR A 348 -10.39 -31.20 -1.25
N SER A 349 -9.22 -31.81 -1.43
CA SER A 349 -8.94 -33.17 -0.99
C SER A 349 -7.48 -33.35 -0.59
N SER A 350 -7.17 -34.36 0.22
CA SER A 350 -5.80 -34.75 0.59
C SER A 350 -5.02 -35.47 -0.53
N SER A 351 -5.48 -35.42 -1.79
CA SER A 351 -4.85 -36.12 -2.90
C SER A 351 -3.90 -35.20 -3.67
N VAL A 352 -2.69 -35.70 -3.97
CA VAL A 352 -1.63 -35.09 -4.81
C VAL A 352 -2.11 -34.65 -6.20
N PHE A 353 -3.30 -35.07 -6.60
CA PHE A 353 -3.87 -34.84 -7.93
C PHE A 353 -5.08 -33.92 -7.91
N ALA A 354 -5.50 -33.41 -6.75
CA ALA A 354 -6.56 -32.39 -6.66
C ALA A 354 -5.97 -30.99 -6.81
N VAL A 355 -5.50 -30.70 -8.02
CA VAL A 355 -4.93 -29.44 -8.51
C VAL A 355 -6.01 -28.39 -8.87
N ASN A 356 -7.12 -28.36 -8.13
CA ASN A 356 -8.34 -27.63 -8.52
C ASN A 356 -8.74 -26.58 -7.49
N SER A 357 -7.84 -25.64 -7.20
CA SER A 357 -8.13 -24.52 -6.29
C SER A 357 -7.45 -23.24 -6.77
N PHE A 358 -8.01 -22.09 -6.40
CA PHE A 358 -7.50 -20.79 -6.79
C PHE A 358 -6.02 -20.61 -6.43
N SER A 359 -5.62 -20.88 -5.18
CA SER A 359 -4.25 -20.65 -4.70
C SER A 359 -3.21 -21.49 -5.44
N ASP A 360 -3.56 -22.73 -5.79
CA ASP A 360 -2.68 -23.63 -6.54
C ASP A 360 -2.53 -23.20 -8.00
N ASP A 361 -3.64 -22.83 -8.64
CA ASP A 361 -3.62 -22.49 -10.06
C ASP A 361 -3.08 -21.07 -10.32
N VAL A 362 -3.34 -20.11 -9.44
CA VAL A 362 -2.74 -18.76 -9.56
C VAL A 362 -1.22 -18.82 -9.45
N GLU A 363 -0.69 -19.68 -8.57
CA GLU A 363 0.75 -19.88 -8.43
C GLU A 363 1.35 -20.55 -9.67
N LYS A 364 0.70 -21.59 -10.21
CA LYS A 364 1.26 -22.41 -11.30
C LYS A 364 1.02 -21.87 -12.70
N SER A 365 -0.14 -21.29 -12.95
CA SER A 365 -0.64 -20.96 -14.28
C SER A 365 -0.57 -19.46 -14.59
N SER A 366 -0.44 -18.61 -13.57
CA SER A 366 -0.21 -17.16 -13.73
C SER A 366 1.20 -16.76 -13.24
N HIS A 367 1.48 -16.94 -11.94
CA HIS A 367 2.73 -16.51 -11.29
C HIS A 367 3.99 -17.18 -11.84
N ASN A 368 4.02 -18.52 -11.95
CA ASN A 368 5.21 -19.23 -12.42
C ASN A 368 5.59 -18.84 -13.86
N PRO A 369 4.62 -18.77 -14.81
CA PRO A 369 4.82 -18.11 -16.08
C PRO A 369 5.29 -16.66 -15.95
N GLY A 370 4.79 -15.88 -14.99
CA GLY A 370 5.27 -14.53 -14.61
C GLY A 370 6.77 -14.43 -14.40
N HIS A 371 7.35 -15.42 -13.73
CA HIS A 371 8.80 -15.50 -13.53
C HIS A 371 9.56 -15.93 -14.80
N GLY A 372 8.89 -16.65 -15.70
CA GLY A 372 9.45 -17.17 -16.95
C GLY A 372 9.31 -16.26 -18.16
N TRP A 373 8.26 -15.46 -18.24
CA TRP A 373 8.01 -14.53 -19.33
C TRP A 373 7.96 -13.12 -18.78
N PRO A 374 8.54 -12.11 -19.45
CA PRO A 374 9.51 -12.22 -20.54
C PRO A 374 10.95 -12.35 -20.01
N CYS A 375 11.14 -12.27 -18.69
CA CYS A 375 12.44 -12.29 -18.03
C CYS A 375 12.96 -13.71 -17.75
N GLY A 376 12.54 -14.71 -18.54
CA GLY A 376 12.87 -16.12 -18.31
C GLY A 376 14.36 -16.37 -18.37
N SER A 377 14.94 -16.79 -17.24
CA SER A 377 16.38 -16.83 -16.93
C SER A 377 16.94 -15.55 -16.32
N GLY A 378 17.99 -15.71 -15.50
CA GLY A 378 18.52 -14.61 -14.68
C GLY A 378 17.97 -14.64 -13.26
N HIS A 379 17.87 -13.47 -12.63
CA HIS A 379 17.47 -13.37 -11.23
C HIS A 379 16.01 -13.77 -11.01
N LEU A 380 15.09 -13.21 -11.80
CA LEU A 380 13.65 -13.42 -11.63
C LEU A 380 13.21 -14.87 -11.76
N PHE A 381 13.92 -15.71 -12.52
CA PHE A 381 13.48 -17.08 -12.80
C PHE A 381 13.60 -18.04 -11.61
N THR A 382 14.50 -17.76 -10.65
CA THR A 382 14.80 -18.69 -9.56
C THR A 382 14.26 -18.15 -8.24
N PRO A 383 13.41 -18.88 -7.50
CA PRO A 383 12.86 -18.42 -6.22
C PRO A 383 13.93 -17.96 -5.22
N SER A 384 15.05 -18.69 -5.12
CA SER A 384 16.15 -18.31 -4.23
C SER A 384 16.87 -16.98 -4.57
N ARG A 385 16.47 -16.28 -5.64
CA ARG A 385 17.15 -15.07 -6.14
C ARG A 385 16.21 -14.00 -6.69
N SER A 386 14.95 -14.33 -6.94
CA SER A 386 14.04 -13.47 -7.70
C SER A 386 13.77 -12.13 -7.02
N ALA A 387 13.66 -12.11 -5.70
CA ALA A 387 13.47 -10.89 -4.91
C ALA A 387 14.65 -9.89 -4.97
N ALA A 388 15.80 -10.25 -5.56
CA ALA A 388 16.92 -9.33 -5.79
C ALA A 388 16.72 -8.39 -6.99
N ASP A 389 15.71 -8.67 -7.82
CA ASP A 389 15.26 -7.78 -8.88
C ASP A 389 14.05 -6.97 -8.39
N PRO A 390 14.05 -5.63 -8.42
CA PRO A 390 12.89 -4.83 -8.01
C PRO A 390 11.64 -5.10 -8.88
N LEU A 391 11.79 -5.66 -10.07
CA LEU A 391 10.68 -6.10 -10.92
C LEU A 391 9.85 -7.22 -10.27
N PHE A 392 10.43 -7.99 -9.34
CA PHE A 392 9.72 -8.97 -8.50
C PHE A 392 8.48 -8.37 -7.84
N PHE A 393 8.59 -7.14 -7.35
CA PHE A 393 7.52 -6.50 -6.58
C PHE A 393 6.37 -6.02 -7.46
N LEU A 394 6.64 -5.66 -8.73
CA LEU A 394 5.58 -5.41 -9.70
C LEU A 394 4.85 -6.71 -10.07
N LEU A 395 5.60 -7.80 -10.25
CA LEU A 395 5.06 -9.13 -10.55
C LEU A 395 4.18 -9.65 -9.41
N HIS A 396 4.69 -9.69 -8.18
CA HIS A 396 3.89 -10.19 -7.05
C HIS A 396 2.73 -9.26 -6.68
N SER A 397 2.81 -7.95 -6.98
CA SER A 397 1.64 -7.06 -6.82
C SER A 397 0.54 -7.36 -7.83
N GLN A 398 0.86 -7.89 -9.02
CA GLN A 398 -0.14 -8.41 -9.95
C GLN A 398 -0.79 -9.66 -9.36
N ILE A 399 -0.02 -10.63 -8.84
CA ILE A 399 -0.60 -11.81 -8.19
C ILE A 399 -1.50 -11.46 -7.00
N ASP A 400 -1.09 -10.47 -6.20
CA ASP A 400 -1.92 -10.00 -5.10
C ASP A 400 -3.20 -9.27 -5.57
N ARG A 401 -3.15 -8.60 -6.74
CA ARG A 401 -4.32 -8.05 -7.45
C ARG A 401 -5.24 -9.16 -7.94
N GLU A 402 -4.70 -10.23 -8.54
CA GLU A 402 -5.47 -11.38 -9.02
C GLU A 402 -6.26 -12.02 -7.87
N TRP A 403 -5.63 -12.16 -6.70
CA TRP A 403 -6.30 -12.62 -5.50
C TRP A 403 -7.39 -11.65 -5.03
N ALA A 404 -7.13 -10.34 -5.02
CA ALA A 404 -8.12 -9.34 -4.65
C ALA A 404 -9.36 -9.36 -5.58
N TYR A 405 -9.17 -9.57 -6.89
CA TYR A 405 -10.26 -9.76 -7.85
C TYR A 405 -11.10 -10.99 -7.53
N TRP A 406 -10.44 -12.13 -7.34
CA TRP A 406 -11.10 -13.38 -6.98
C TRP A 406 -11.88 -13.24 -5.66
N GLN A 407 -11.32 -12.55 -4.65
CA GLN A 407 -12.00 -12.26 -3.39
C GLN A 407 -13.27 -11.43 -3.62
N ASN A 408 -13.18 -10.39 -4.46
CA ASN A 408 -14.31 -9.52 -4.78
C ASN A 408 -15.42 -10.26 -5.55
N MET A 409 -15.07 -11.11 -6.52
CA MET A 409 -16.03 -11.87 -7.33
C MET A 409 -16.82 -12.87 -6.51
N HIS A 410 -16.19 -13.51 -5.53
CA HIS A 410 -16.79 -14.58 -4.74
C HIS A 410 -17.29 -14.16 -3.35
N ASP A 411 -17.18 -12.88 -2.98
CA ASP A 411 -17.52 -12.35 -1.65
C ASP A 411 -16.69 -13.01 -0.52
N ARG A 412 -15.35 -13.03 -0.68
CA ARG A 412 -14.40 -13.80 0.15
C ARG A 412 -13.39 -12.92 0.89
N GLN A 413 -13.89 -11.91 1.57
CA GLN A 413 -13.07 -10.89 2.24
C GLN A 413 -13.00 -11.04 3.76
N GLY A 414 -13.45 -12.14 4.39
CA GLY A 414 -13.34 -12.28 5.84
C GLY A 414 -13.71 -13.63 6.46
N VAL A 415 -13.34 -13.82 7.73
CA VAL A 415 -13.50 -15.07 8.51
C VAL A 415 -14.63 -14.90 9.54
N ALA A 416 -15.84 -15.39 9.25
CA ALA A 416 -16.98 -15.30 10.17
C ALA A 416 -17.08 -16.54 11.10
N GLY A 417 -17.32 -16.29 12.39
CA GLY A 417 -17.65 -17.30 13.40
C GLY A 417 -19.16 -17.41 13.66
N GLY A 418 -19.68 -18.64 13.69
CA GLY A 418 -21.08 -18.95 13.98
C GLY A 418 -21.80 -19.64 12.82
N LEU A 419 -21.62 -20.96 12.70
CA LEU A 419 -22.30 -21.92 11.79
C LEU A 419 -22.33 -21.62 10.28
N SER A 420 -21.71 -20.53 9.81
CA SER A 420 -21.47 -20.26 8.38
C SER A 420 -20.11 -19.62 8.21
N VAL A 421 -19.10 -20.45 7.92
CA VAL A 421 -17.76 -20.02 7.56
C VAL A 421 -17.81 -19.51 6.12
N THR A 422 -17.87 -18.19 5.90
CA THR A 422 -17.67 -17.59 4.57
C THR A 422 -16.19 -17.54 4.24
N PHE A 423 -15.70 -18.75 4.05
CA PHE A 423 -14.69 -19.12 3.08
C PHE A 423 -13.26 -19.35 3.53
N PRO A 424 -12.73 -20.49 3.04
CA PRO A 424 -13.48 -21.60 2.43
C PRO A 424 -14.19 -22.45 3.45
N ALA A 425 -15.50 -22.70 3.39
CA ALA A 425 -16.19 -23.27 2.23
C ALA A 425 -17.70 -23.45 2.51
N PRO A 426 -18.44 -24.12 1.60
CA PRO A 426 -19.43 -25.07 2.08
C PRO A 426 -19.24 -26.43 1.42
N GLN A 427 -18.15 -27.12 1.77
CA GLN A 427 -18.04 -28.59 2.01
C GLN A 427 -16.59 -29.10 1.78
N HIS A 428 -15.83 -29.17 2.88
CA HIS A 428 -14.69 -30.06 3.17
C HIS A 428 -13.25 -29.53 3.27
N TYR A 429 -12.62 -30.10 4.32
CA TYR A 429 -11.23 -30.12 4.80
C TYR A 429 -10.65 -28.84 5.40
N ASP A 430 -11.07 -28.56 6.65
CA ASP A 430 -10.39 -27.85 7.74
C ASP A 430 -9.18 -26.98 7.34
N ASN A 431 -9.41 -25.82 6.69
CA ASN A 431 -8.46 -24.70 6.74
C ASN A 431 -8.76 -23.75 7.92
N ASP A 432 -9.84 -24.02 8.66
CA ASP A 432 -10.12 -23.39 9.95
C ASP A 432 -9.15 -23.92 11.02
N GLY A 433 -8.57 -23.01 11.80
CA GLY A 433 -7.71 -23.35 12.92
C GLY A 433 -6.21 -23.26 12.60
N ALA A 434 -5.41 -24.05 13.32
CA ALA A 434 -3.95 -24.05 13.24
C ALA A 434 -3.41 -25.46 12.96
N TRP A 435 -2.27 -25.51 12.27
CA TRP A 435 -1.46 -26.69 11.98
C TRP A 435 -1.25 -27.61 13.20
N ASN A 436 -1.00 -27.03 14.37
CA ASN A 436 -0.71 -27.75 15.60
C ASN A 436 -1.97 -28.18 16.40
N SER A 437 -3.18 -28.02 15.84
CA SER A 437 -4.42 -28.43 16.50
C SER A 437 -4.50 -29.96 16.70
N PRO A 438 -4.99 -30.46 17.86
CA PRO A 438 -5.18 -31.89 18.09
C PRO A 438 -6.11 -32.51 17.03
N GLY A 439 -5.59 -33.49 16.27
CA GLY A 439 -6.31 -34.15 15.17
C GLY A 439 -5.78 -33.79 13.77
N ASN A 440 -5.01 -32.71 13.64
CA ASN A 440 -4.22 -32.46 12.44
C ASN A 440 -2.98 -33.38 12.45
N THR A 441 -2.93 -34.34 11.52
CA THR A 441 -1.73 -35.15 11.30
C THR A 441 -0.88 -34.48 10.24
N PRO A 442 0.40 -34.15 10.54
CA PRO A 442 1.35 -33.75 9.53
C PRO A 442 1.50 -34.84 8.47
N ASP A 443 0.88 -34.66 7.31
CA ASP A 443 1.15 -35.51 6.16
C ASP A 443 2.24 -34.83 5.33
N ALA A 444 3.28 -35.58 4.98
CA ALA A 444 4.57 -35.09 4.47
C ALA A 444 4.51 -34.45 3.07
N GLY A 445 3.34 -33.99 2.62
CA GLY A 445 3.15 -33.33 1.34
C GLY A 445 1.91 -32.43 1.18
N PHE A 446 1.02 -32.29 2.16
CA PHE A 446 -0.27 -31.54 1.95
C PHE A 446 -0.69 -30.62 3.08
N ARG A 447 -0.46 -31.03 4.31
CA ARG A 447 -0.73 -30.20 5.46
C ARG A 447 0.66 -29.83 5.93
N GLN A 448 1.03 -28.58 5.73
CA GLN A 448 2.24 -28.00 6.30
C GLN A 448 1.83 -26.73 7.02
N ARG A 449 2.71 -26.23 7.87
CA ARG A 449 2.48 -24.94 8.48
C ARG A 449 2.38 -23.86 7.39
N GLY A 450 1.36 -23.02 7.47
CA GLY A 450 0.96 -22.09 6.41
C GLY A 450 -0.29 -22.54 5.65
N SER A 451 -0.76 -23.77 5.84
CA SER A 451 -1.99 -24.25 5.20
C SER A 451 -3.27 -23.77 5.89
N TYR A 452 -3.19 -23.30 7.15
CA TYR A 452 -4.35 -22.96 7.96
C TYR A 452 -4.45 -21.48 8.30
N LEU A 453 -5.66 -20.98 8.58
CA LEU A 453 -5.93 -19.56 8.85
C LEU A 453 -5.19 -18.99 10.06
N GLU A 454 -5.05 -19.78 11.11
CA GLU A 454 -4.41 -19.40 12.38
C GLU A 454 -2.92 -19.79 12.40
N ASP A 455 -2.36 -20.22 11.27
CA ASP A 455 -0.93 -20.47 11.18
C ASP A 455 -0.16 -19.15 11.15
N GLY A 456 0.87 -19.08 11.98
CA GLY A 456 1.84 -18.00 11.98
C GLY A 456 2.64 -17.94 10.67
N ILE A 457 2.81 -16.72 10.15
CA ILE A 457 3.57 -16.51 8.91
C ILE A 457 5.05 -16.34 9.25
N TRP A 458 5.89 -17.26 8.77
CA TRP A 458 7.35 -17.12 8.86
C TRP A 458 7.82 -15.93 8.03
N PRO A 459 8.84 -15.14 8.43
CA PRO A 459 9.65 -15.26 9.64
C PRO A 459 9.07 -14.56 10.87
N TRP A 460 7.99 -13.79 10.68
CA TRP A 460 7.44 -12.90 11.69
C TRP A 460 6.84 -13.63 12.90
N ASP A 461 6.49 -14.91 12.77
CA ASP A 461 6.08 -15.74 13.90
C ASP A 461 7.22 -16.18 14.85
N GLY A 462 8.46 -15.85 14.50
CA GLY A 462 9.65 -16.08 15.32
C GLY A 462 10.07 -17.53 15.47
N THR A 463 9.47 -18.46 14.71
CA THR A 463 9.81 -19.88 14.79
C THR A 463 10.89 -20.27 13.77
N SER A 464 11.76 -21.20 14.18
CA SER A 464 12.91 -21.67 13.41
C SER A 464 13.29 -23.09 13.86
N GLY A 465 14.09 -23.82 13.07
CA GLY A 465 14.58 -25.15 13.44
C GLY A 465 13.83 -26.27 12.72
N GLY A 466 13.60 -27.40 13.41
CA GLY A 466 12.98 -28.59 12.80
C GLY A 466 13.99 -29.57 12.20
N THR A 467 13.49 -30.75 11.85
CA THR A 467 14.31 -31.80 11.24
C THR A 467 14.43 -31.53 9.73
N PRO A 468 15.64 -31.50 9.15
CA PRO A 468 15.78 -31.25 7.71
C PRO A 468 14.99 -32.23 6.84
N GLY A 469 14.31 -31.70 5.82
CA GLY A 469 13.45 -32.45 4.91
C GLY A 469 12.11 -32.87 5.51
N THR A 470 11.69 -32.28 6.64
CA THR A 470 10.36 -32.51 7.22
C THR A 470 9.50 -31.24 7.18
N VAL A 471 8.20 -31.43 7.34
CA VAL A 471 7.18 -30.36 7.46
C VAL A 471 7.33 -29.47 8.70
N GLU A 472 8.32 -29.75 9.55
CA GLU A 472 8.68 -28.91 10.70
C GLU A 472 9.91 -28.05 10.41
N GLU A 473 10.61 -28.30 9.29
CA GLU A 473 11.83 -27.59 8.92
C GLU A 473 11.52 -26.13 8.61
N ARG A 474 12.18 -25.23 9.34
CA ARG A 474 12.13 -23.79 9.14
C ARG A 474 13.53 -23.21 9.06
N PRO A 475 13.75 -22.15 8.28
CA PRO A 475 15.06 -21.54 8.17
C PRO A 475 15.61 -21.12 9.54
N ILE A 476 16.83 -21.58 9.86
CA ILE A 476 17.38 -21.49 11.22
C ILE A 476 18.22 -20.20 11.43
N ASN A 477 18.83 -19.62 10.38
CA ASN A 477 19.49 -18.29 10.34
C ASN A 477 20.30 -18.11 9.04
N GLN A 478 20.53 -16.87 8.59
CA GLN A 478 21.33 -16.53 7.38
C GLN A 478 22.83 -16.90 7.49
N ALA A 479 23.42 -16.83 8.68
CA ALA A 479 24.88 -16.91 8.92
C ALA A 479 25.51 -18.31 8.69
N THR A 480 24.71 -19.35 8.51
CA THR A 480 25.19 -20.73 8.33
C THR A 480 24.75 -21.37 7.01
N ALA A 481 24.02 -20.63 6.17
CA ALA A 481 23.55 -21.15 4.88
C ALA A 481 24.68 -21.11 3.84
N ALA A 482 24.87 -22.19 3.08
CA ALA A 482 25.86 -22.24 2.01
C ALA A 482 25.50 -21.25 0.89
N GLY A 483 26.48 -20.47 0.40
CA GLY A 483 26.30 -19.56 -0.73
C GLY A 483 25.93 -18.11 -0.39
N THR A 484 26.12 -17.65 0.86
CA THR A 484 25.86 -16.26 1.26
C THR A 484 27.13 -15.40 1.22
N ASN A 485 27.01 -14.15 0.78
CA ASN A 485 28.01 -13.09 1.01
C ASN A 485 27.67 -12.22 2.23
N VAL A 486 26.67 -12.62 3.02
CA VAL A 486 26.11 -11.85 4.13
C VAL A 486 27.02 -12.02 5.36
N PRO A 487 27.71 -10.97 5.82
CA PRO A 487 28.52 -11.06 7.04
C PRO A 487 27.66 -11.44 8.25
N ASN A 488 28.22 -12.19 9.20
CA ASN A 488 27.59 -12.51 10.49
C ASN A 488 27.11 -11.27 11.29
N SER A 489 27.50 -10.06 10.87
CA SER A 489 27.12 -8.77 11.46
C SER A 489 25.89 -8.11 10.83
N MET A 490 25.34 -8.64 9.73
CA MET A 490 24.10 -8.11 9.12
C MET A 490 22.87 -8.56 9.94
N PRO A 491 21.80 -7.74 9.97
CA PRO A 491 20.63 -8.05 10.77
C PRO A 491 19.99 -9.38 10.32
N LEU A 492 19.74 -10.23 11.32
CA LEU A 492 18.92 -11.43 11.18
C LEU A 492 17.60 -11.04 10.50
N ILE A 493 17.08 -11.92 9.64
CA ILE A 493 15.68 -11.85 9.20
C ILE A 493 14.81 -11.53 10.43
N PRO A 494 13.79 -10.64 10.33
CA PRO A 494 12.95 -10.29 11.47
C PRO A 494 12.41 -11.55 12.14
N GLY A 495 12.98 -11.91 13.29
CA GLY A 495 12.64 -13.10 14.06
C GLY A 495 11.60 -12.83 15.15
N SER A 496 10.92 -11.67 15.09
CA SER A 496 9.90 -11.27 16.04
C SER A 496 8.96 -10.25 15.41
N GLY A 497 7.70 -10.63 15.20
CA GLY A 497 6.59 -9.72 14.94
C GLY A 497 6.57 -9.09 13.55
N PHE A 498 5.37 -8.85 13.04
CA PHE A 498 5.12 -7.94 11.93
C PHE A 498 5.03 -6.51 12.48
N PRO A 499 5.79 -5.54 11.92
CA PRO A 499 5.82 -4.18 12.44
C PRO A 499 4.45 -3.50 12.45
N ALA A 500 4.23 -2.66 13.46
CA ALA A 500 3.06 -1.80 13.52
C ALA A 500 2.97 -0.91 12.27
N SER A 501 1.74 -0.67 11.79
CA SER A 501 1.47 0.32 10.78
C SER A 501 1.82 1.73 11.29
N PRO A 502 2.41 2.60 10.47
CA PRO A 502 2.54 4.03 10.78
C PRO A 502 1.20 4.75 10.95
N SER A 503 0.12 4.19 10.42
CA SER A 503 -1.26 4.66 10.56
C SER A 503 -2.02 3.78 11.57
N PRO A 504 -2.64 4.36 12.61
CA PRO A 504 -3.40 3.61 13.63
C PRO A 504 -4.67 2.95 13.08
N ASN A 505 -5.14 3.36 11.90
CA ASN A 505 -6.30 2.80 11.22
C ASN A 505 -5.98 1.56 10.38
N HIS A 506 -4.70 1.21 10.22
CA HIS A 506 -4.32 0.05 9.44
C HIS A 506 -3.68 -1.03 10.30
N TRP A 507 -3.90 -2.27 9.90
CA TRP A 507 -3.35 -3.42 10.59
C TRP A 507 -1.85 -3.63 10.29
N PRO A 508 -1.03 -4.08 11.26
CA PRO A 508 -1.41 -4.20 12.65
C PRO A 508 -1.18 -2.85 13.34
N LYS A 509 -2.08 -2.47 14.25
CA LYS A 509 -1.96 -1.21 15.01
C LYS A 509 -0.76 -1.19 15.97
N ILE A 510 -0.37 -2.38 16.43
CA ILE A 510 0.81 -2.62 17.26
C ILE A 510 1.61 -3.76 16.63
N GLU A 511 2.88 -3.90 16.96
CA GLU A 511 3.65 -5.06 16.50
C GLU A 511 2.97 -6.36 16.95
N THR A 512 2.74 -7.27 15.99
CA THR A 512 1.92 -8.47 16.18
C THR A 512 2.48 -9.64 15.40
N VAL A 513 2.33 -10.87 15.90
CA VAL A 513 2.63 -12.06 15.09
C VAL A 513 1.56 -12.22 14.01
N PRO A 514 1.91 -12.14 12.71
CA PRO A 514 0.96 -12.29 11.63
C PRO A 514 0.52 -13.74 11.51
N GLU A 515 -0.73 -13.92 11.11
CA GLU A 515 -1.32 -15.21 10.78
C GLU A 515 -1.99 -15.06 9.43
N ASN A 516 -2.21 -16.16 8.72
CA ASN A 516 -2.81 -16.14 7.38
C ASN A 516 -4.12 -15.34 7.32
N ARG A 517 -4.98 -15.45 8.34
CA ARG A 517 -6.25 -14.69 8.41
C ARG A 517 -6.09 -13.17 8.32
N HIS A 518 -4.97 -12.63 8.82
CA HIS A 518 -4.73 -11.19 8.83
C HIS A 518 -4.45 -10.64 7.43
N MET A 519 -4.08 -11.50 6.49
CA MET A 519 -3.78 -11.10 5.11
C MET A 519 -5.00 -11.24 4.19
N ILE A 520 -6.11 -11.82 4.65
CA ILE A 520 -7.28 -12.07 3.80
C ILE A 520 -8.06 -10.76 3.55
N ASP A 521 -8.43 -10.05 4.61
CA ASP A 521 -9.30 -8.88 4.53
C ASP A 521 -8.51 -7.58 4.28
N TYR A 522 -7.95 -7.41 3.08
CA TYR A 522 -7.03 -6.30 2.82
C TYR A 522 -7.69 -4.90 2.86
N LEU A 523 -9.00 -4.81 2.59
CA LEU A 523 -9.77 -3.56 2.66
C LEU A 523 -10.56 -3.39 3.96
N GLY A 524 -10.53 -4.35 4.88
CA GLY A 524 -11.35 -4.30 6.08
C GLY A 524 -12.86 -4.38 5.79
N ARG A 525 -13.28 -5.14 4.76
CA ARG A 525 -14.70 -5.33 4.48
C ARG A 525 -15.40 -6.07 5.62
N PHE A 526 -14.73 -7.03 6.25
CA PHE A 526 -15.28 -7.75 7.38
C PHE A 526 -14.90 -7.11 8.72
N ARG A 527 -13.65 -6.66 8.84
CA ARG A 527 -13.14 -5.94 10.02
C ARG A 527 -12.54 -4.61 9.56
N PRO A 528 -13.34 -3.53 9.51
CA PRO A 528 -12.86 -2.22 9.03
C PRO A 528 -11.65 -1.68 9.77
N GLN A 529 -11.46 -2.05 11.04
CA GLN A 529 -10.29 -1.68 11.83
C GLN A 529 -9.01 -2.45 11.45
N ASP A 530 -9.13 -3.53 10.66
CA ASP A 530 -8.05 -4.44 10.28
C ASP A 530 -7.58 -4.24 8.82
N GLY A 531 -8.06 -3.21 8.12
CA GLY A 531 -7.63 -2.92 6.75
C GLY A 531 -6.11 -2.75 6.64
N LEU A 532 -5.51 -3.24 5.56
CA LEU A 532 -4.03 -3.27 5.43
C LEU A 532 -3.45 -1.95 4.91
N GLY A 533 -4.28 -1.06 4.38
CA GLY A 533 -3.88 0.29 3.95
C GLY A 533 -3.38 0.37 2.50
N PHE A 534 -3.76 -0.59 1.66
CA PHE A 534 -3.54 -0.56 0.21
C PHE A 534 -4.79 -1.03 -0.55
N CYS A 535 -4.90 -0.65 -1.82
CA CYS A 535 -5.92 -1.15 -2.74
C CYS A 535 -5.41 -1.13 -4.18
N TYR A 536 -6.21 -1.63 -5.12
CA TYR A 536 -5.90 -1.64 -6.55
C TYR A 536 -6.78 -0.66 -7.31
N GLN A 537 -6.25 -0.03 -8.36
CA GLN A 537 -6.98 0.96 -9.15
C GLN A 537 -8.31 0.43 -9.73
N ASP A 538 -8.41 -0.88 -9.93
CA ASP A 538 -9.48 -1.56 -10.65
C ASP A 538 -10.19 -2.67 -9.85
N VAL A 539 -9.87 -2.80 -8.55
CA VAL A 539 -10.63 -3.62 -7.62
C VAL A 539 -11.40 -2.70 -6.67
N PRO A 540 -12.75 -2.70 -6.69
CA PRO A 540 -13.54 -1.82 -5.84
C PRO A 540 -13.46 -2.20 -4.37
N TYR A 541 -13.93 -1.30 -3.50
CA TYR A 541 -14.27 -1.65 -2.12
C TYR A 541 -15.50 -2.54 -2.05
#